data_AF-A0A1A0MAR9-F1
#
_entry.id   AF-A0A1A0MAR9-F1
#
_cell.length_a   1.000
_cell.length_b   1.000
_cell.length_c   1.000
_cell.angle_alpha   90.00
_cell.angle_beta   90.00
_cell.angle_gamma   90.00
#
_symmetry.space_group_name_H-M   'P 1'
#
loop_
_entity.id
_entity.type
_entity.pdbx_description
1 polymer ?
#
loop_
_entity_poly.entity_id
_entity_poly.type
_entity_poly.pdbx_seq_one_letter_code
_entity_poly.pdbx_strand_id
1 'polypeptide(L)'
;MGLFSGIVLLPLAPVRGVIRLAEVIQEHVEQELHNPAHTRRKLEELAQARERGEISADEERQLQRKILEPRVKPANPDTPAPEED
;
A
#
# COMPACT_ATOMS: atom_id res chain seq x y z
N MET A 1 30.68 5.14 -22.33
CA MET A 1 30.56 3.67 -22.21
C MET A 1 29.10 3.15 -22.20
N GLY A 2 28.11 3.87 -22.76
CA GLY A 2 26.69 3.46 -22.65
C GLY A 2 26.14 2.64 -23.84
N LEU A 3 26.66 2.89 -25.05
CA LEU A 3 26.11 2.29 -26.28
C LEU A 3 26.46 0.81 -26.44
N PHE A 4 27.73 0.43 -26.21
CA PHE A 4 28.15 -0.98 -26.26
C PHE A 4 27.46 -1.83 -25.19
N SER A 5 27.33 -1.29 -23.98
CA SER A 5 26.58 -1.92 -22.89
C SER A 5 25.11 -2.12 -23.27
N GLY A 6 24.48 -1.11 -23.90
CA GLY A 6 23.11 -1.17 -24.38
C GLY A 6 22.86 -2.24 -25.46
N ILE A 7 23.82 -2.54 -26.33
CA ILE A 7 23.71 -3.60 -27.36
C ILE A 7 23.84 -4.99 -26.72
N VAL A 8 24.80 -5.18 -25.81
CA VAL A 8 24.99 -6.46 -25.10
C VAL A 8 23.79 -6.77 -24.20
N LEU A 9 23.20 -5.73 -23.62
CA LEU A 9 22.03 -5.84 -22.76
C LEU A 9 20.69 -5.68 -23.47
N LEU A 10 20.69 -5.45 -24.79
CA LEU A 10 19.50 -5.37 -25.64
C LEU A 10 18.59 -6.60 -25.51
N PRO A 11 19.10 -7.86 -25.49
CA PRO A 11 18.25 -9.02 -25.21
C PRO A 11 17.61 -9.00 -23.80
N LEU A 12 18.19 -8.27 -22.83
CA LEU A 12 17.61 -8.04 -21.50
C LEU A 12 16.74 -6.76 -21.41
N ALA A 13 16.52 -6.06 -22.52
CA ALA A 13 15.60 -4.91 -22.55
C ALA A 13 14.17 -5.25 -22.05
N PRO A 14 13.59 -6.44 -22.33
CA PRO A 14 12.28 -6.79 -21.80
C PRO A 14 12.22 -6.83 -20.28
N VAL A 15 13.27 -7.36 -19.62
CA VAL A 15 13.36 -7.42 -18.15
C VAL A 15 13.38 -6.01 -17.56
N ARG A 16 14.13 -5.08 -18.17
CA ARG A 16 14.10 -3.67 -17.78
C ARG A 16 12.73 -3.04 -17.95
N GLY A 17 11.98 -3.42 -19.00
CA GLY A 17 10.60 -2.98 -19.19
C GLY A 17 9.68 -3.39 -18.04
N VAL A 18 9.80 -4.64 -17.56
CA VAL A 18 9.03 -5.12 -16.40
C VAL A 18 9.39 -4.37 -15.13
N ILE A 19 10.68 -4.12 -14.88
CA ILE A 19 11.14 -3.35 -13.70
C ILE A 19 10.55 -1.94 -13.73
N ARG A 20 10.60 -1.26 -14.88
CA ARG A 20 9.99 0.06 -15.05
C ARG A 20 8.48 0.07 -14.80
N LEU A 21 7.78 -0.98 -15.25
CA LEU A 21 6.35 -1.11 -14.99
C LEU A 21 6.08 -1.32 -13.49
N ALA A 22 6.90 -2.13 -12.81
CA ALA A 22 6.80 -2.33 -11.37
C ALA A 22 7.01 -1.02 -10.59
N GLU A 23 7.97 -0.17 -11.00
CA GLU A 23 8.18 1.17 -10.41
C GLU A 23 6.91 2.04 -10.52
N VAL A 24 6.28 2.07 -11.70
CA VAL A 24 5.05 2.85 -11.92
C VAL A 24 3.88 2.31 -11.08
N ILE A 25 3.74 0.99 -11.00
CA ILE A 25 2.70 0.36 -10.17
C ILE A 25 2.94 0.70 -8.70
N GLN A 26 4.20 0.60 -8.24
CA GLN A 26 4.57 0.92 -6.86
C GLN A 26 4.22 2.38 -6.52
N GLU A 27 4.54 3.33 -7.41
CA GLU A 27 4.22 4.74 -7.21
C GLU A 27 2.69 4.98 -7.12
N HIS A 28 1.92 4.29 -7.96
CA HIS A 28 0.46 4.39 -7.93
C HIS A 28 -0.15 3.75 -6.66
N VAL A 29 0.38 2.60 -6.25
CA VAL A 29 -0.05 1.90 -5.03
C VAL A 29 0.29 2.72 -3.79
N GLU A 30 1.46 3.35 -3.73
CA GLU A 30 1.85 4.22 -2.62
C GLU A 30 0.87 5.39 -2.46
N GLN A 31 0.49 6.03 -3.58
CA GLN A 31 -0.50 7.11 -3.59
C GLN A 31 -1.89 6.64 -3.16
N GLU A 32 -2.34 5.47 -3.62
CA GLU A 32 -3.67 4.92 -3.28
C GLU A 32 -3.72 4.43 -1.83
N LEU A 33 -2.67 3.76 -1.35
CA LEU A 33 -2.56 3.27 0.03
C LEU A 33 -2.44 4.39 1.05
N HIS A 34 -1.81 5.52 0.69
CA HIS A 34 -1.71 6.69 1.55
C HIS A 34 -2.91 7.64 1.45
N ASN A 35 -3.87 7.39 0.55
CA ASN A 35 -5.02 8.27 0.40
C ASN A 35 -6.04 8.06 1.55
N PRO A 36 -6.33 9.10 2.36
CA PRO A 36 -7.36 9.02 3.40
C PRO A 36 -8.76 8.76 2.83
N ALA A 37 -9.00 9.05 1.54
CA ALA A 37 -10.27 8.80 0.87
C ALA A 37 -10.61 7.30 0.75
N HIS A 38 -9.62 6.42 0.59
CA HIS A 38 -9.84 4.98 0.47
C HIS A 38 -10.39 4.38 1.76
N THR A 39 -9.93 4.85 2.92
CA THR A 39 -10.47 4.43 4.21
C THR A 39 -11.89 4.95 4.44
N ARG A 40 -12.18 6.19 4.01
CA ARG A 40 -13.55 6.72 4.08
C ARG A 40 -14.52 5.87 3.26
N ARG A 41 -14.15 5.50 2.02
CA ARG A 41 -14.96 4.60 1.18
C ARG A 41 -15.20 3.23 1.82
N LYS A 42 -14.16 2.61 2.40
CA LYS A 42 -14.30 1.31 3.09
C LYS A 42 -15.21 1.39 4.32
N LEU A 43 -15.18 2.50 5.06
CA LEU A 43 -16.08 2.72 6.18
C LEU A 43 -17.53 2.96 5.72
N GLU A 44 -17.73 3.68 4.62
CA GLU A 44 -19.05 3.86 3.99
C GLU A 44 -19.63 2.53 3.50
N GLU A 45 -18.81 1.67 2.89
CA GLU A 45 -19.22 0.35 2.43
C GLU A 45 -19.67 -0.55 3.60
N LEU A 46 -18.93 -0.53 4.73
CA LEU A 46 -19.35 -1.22 5.95
C LEU A 46 -20.66 -0.66 6.52
N ALA A 47 -20.82 0.67 6.54
CA ALA A 47 -22.04 1.31 7.01
C ALA A 47 -23.26 0.90 6.16
N GLN A 48 -23.09 0.84 4.84
CA GLN A 48 -24.13 0.36 3.94
C GLN A 48 -24.42 -1.14 4.11
N ALA A 49 -23.41 -1.99 4.31
CA ALA A 49 -23.61 -3.41 4.60
C ALA A 49 -24.40 -3.62 5.89
N ARG A 50 -24.15 -2.79 6.91
CA ARG A 50 -24.93 -2.78 8.16
C ARG A 50 -26.37 -2.32 7.91
N GLU A 51 -26.58 -1.29 7.11
CA GLU A 51 -27.92 -0.80 6.74
C GLU A 51 -28.73 -1.85 5.96
N ARG A 52 -28.07 -2.62 5.10
CA ARG A 52 -28.66 -3.79 4.41
C ARG A 52 -28.89 -5.00 5.31
N GLY A 53 -28.40 -4.97 6.55
CA GLY A 53 -28.49 -6.08 7.50
C GLY A 53 -27.57 -7.26 7.16
N GLU A 54 -26.58 -7.06 6.28
CA GLU A 54 -25.61 -8.10 5.88
C GLU A 54 -24.57 -8.36 6.98
N ILE A 55 -24.33 -7.38 7.86
CA ILE A 55 -23.42 -7.49 9.01
C ILE A 55 -24.10 -7.02 10.29
N SER A 56 -23.79 -7.69 11.40
CA SER A 56 -24.25 -7.28 12.73
C SER A 56 -23.44 -6.09 13.27
N ALA A 57 -23.98 -5.39 14.27
CA ALA A 57 -23.30 -4.24 14.88
C ALA A 57 -21.98 -4.63 15.59
N ASP A 58 -21.86 -5.85 16.10
CA ASP A 58 -20.61 -6.38 16.67
C ASP A 58 -19.57 -6.68 15.59
N GLU A 59 -20.01 -7.20 14.47
CA GLU A 59 -19.17 -7.53 13.31
C GLU A 59 -18.64 -6.27 12.61
N GLU A 60 -19.49 -5.25 12.46
CA GLU A 60 -19.11 -3.93 11.99
C GLU A 60 -17.99 -3.33 12.85
N ARG A 61 -18.12 -3.37 14.18
CA ARG A 61 -17.10 -2.86 15.11
C ARG A 61 -15.75 -3.58 14.98
N GLN A 62 -15.77 -4.89 14.72
CA GLN A 62 -14.54 -5.66 14.53
C GLN A 62 -13.87 -5.33 13.19
N LEU A 63 -14.66 -5.19 12.12
CA LEU A 63 -14.17 -4.84 10.79
C LEU A 63 -13.60 -3.42 10.75
N GLN A 64 -14.27 -2.45 11.40
CA GLN A 64 -13.77 -1.09 11.55
C GLN A 64 -12.41 -1.07 12.29
N ARG A 65 -12.26 -1.81 13.39
CA ARG A 65 -10.96 -1.91 14.10
C ARG A 65 -9.86 -2.44 13.20
N LYS A 66 -10.11 -3.50 12.42
CA LYS A 66 -9.13 -4.07 11.47
C LYS A 66 -8.71 -3.10 10.37
N ILE A 67 -9.59 -2.18 9.96
CA ILE A 67 -9.27 -1.15 8.95
C ILE A 67 -8.43 -0.02 9.55
N LEU A 68 -8.64 0.30 10.83
CA LEU A 68 -7.93 1.39 11.52
C LEU A 68 -6.57 0.95 12.11
N GLU A 69 -6.45 -0.30 12.56
CA GLU A 69 -5.24 -0.86 13.19
C GLU A 69 -3.95 -0.70 12.37
N PRO A 70 -3.90 -1.01 11.05
CA PRO A 70 -2.69 -0.84 10.26
C PRO A 70 -2.29 0.63 10.03
N ARG A 71 -3.13 1.61 10.35
CA ARG A 71 -2.85 3.05 10.12
C ARG A 71 -2.48 3.82 11.38
N VAL A 72 -2.73 3.29 12.58
CA VAL A 72 -2.20 3.84 13.84
C VAL A 72 -0.71 3.51 14.00
N LYS A 73 -0.19 2.54 13.24
CA LYS A 73 1.25 2.22 13.20
C LYS A 73 1.88 2.54 11.84
N PRO A 74 2.35 3.79 11.64
CA PRO A 74 3.45 3.98 10.70
C PRO A 74 4.51 4.93 11.27
N ALA A 75 5.72 4.40 11.52
CA ALA A 75 7.01 4.99 11.15
C ALA A 75 8.16 4.28 11.89
N ASN A 76 8.97 3.56 11.12
CA ASN A 76 10.33 3.08 11.41
C ASN A 76 10.54 1.89 12.38
N PRO A 77 10.82 0.69 11.87
CA PRO A 77 11.63 -0.29 12.60
C PRO A 77 13.13 0.05 12.62
N ASP A 78 13.59 1.09 11.90
CA ASP A 78 15.02 1.43 11.75
C ASP A 78 15.48 2.68 12.52
N THR A 79 14.81 3.08 13.60
CA THR A 79 15.41 4.06 14.53
C THR A 79 16.25 3.28 15.54
N PRO A 80 17.60 3.27 15.46
CA PRO A 80 18.40 2.70 16.53
C PRO A 80 18.06 3.46 17.82
N ALA A 81 17.82 2.69 18.89
CA ALA A 81 17.58 3.24 20.22
C ALA A 81 18.67 4.27 20.55
N PRO A 82 18.34 5.40 21.20
CA PRO A 82 19.38 6.29 21.69
C PRO A 82 20.25 5.47 22.66
N GLU A 83 21.53 5.35 22.33
CA GLU A 83 22.54 4.79 23.22
C GLU A 83 22.48 5.61 24.52
N GLU A 84 22.12 4.96 25.62
CA GLU A 84 22.14 5.54 26.96
C GLU A 84 23.61 5.69 27.38
N ASP A 85 24.07 6.93 27.53
CA ASP A 85 25.34 7.31 28.18
C ASP A 85 25.33 6.99 29.69
#